data_AF-A0A7G2LRF2-F1
#
_entry.id   AF-A0A7G2LRF2-F1
#
_cell.length_a   1.000
_cell.length_b   1.000
_cell.length_c   1.000
_cell.angle_alpha   90.00
_cell.angle_beta   90.00
_cell.angle_gamma   90.00
#
_symmetry.space_group_name_H-M   'P 1'
#
loop_
_entity.id
_entity.type
_entity.pdbx_description
1 polymer ?
#
loop_
_entity_poly.entity_id
_entity_poly.type
_entity_poly.pdbx_seq_one_letter_code
_entity_poly.pdbx_strand_id
1 'polypeptide(L)'
;MDDTCIFCRIARSELPAFKLFEDDLILAFLDLHPIREGHTLIIPKQHYPWFEDMPEPLAARIMTVGQRLARVMKAEWQVERVA
;
A
#
# COMPACT_ATOMS: atom_id res chain seq x y z
N MET A 1 -13.25 -0.98 -10.32
CA MET A 1 -13.72 -0.82 -8.93
C MET A 1 -14.73 -1.91 -8.66
N ASP A 2 -14.64 -2.57 -7.50
CA ASP A 2 -15.53 -3.66 -7.09
C ASP A 2 -16.04 -3.37 -5.68
N ASP A 3 -17.35 -3.43 -5.47
CA ASP A 3 -18.00 -3.12 -4.18
C ASP A 3 -17.86 -4.24 -3.15
N THR A 4 -17.56 -5.46 -3.59
CA THR A 4 -17.30 -6.60 -2.71
C THR A 4 -15.84 -6.65 -2.23
N CYS A 5 -14.94 -5.91 -2.89
CA CYS A 5 -13.53 -5.87 -2.54
C CYS A 5 -13.26 -4.94 -1.35
N ILE A 6 -12.75 -5.49 -0.25
CA ILE A 6 -12.40 -4.72 0.96
C ILE A 6 -11.38 -3.61 0.69
N PHE A 7 -10.40 -3.85 -0.20
CA PHE A 7 -9.38 -2.86 -0.54
C PHE A 7 -9.94 -1.70 -1.35
N CYS A 8 -10.93 -1.95 -2.22
CA CYS A 8 -11.64 -0.86 -2.91
C CYS A 8 -12.42 0.00 -1.93
N ARG A 9 -13.08 -0.60 -0.94
CA ARG A 9 -13.79 0.13 0.11
C ARG A 9 -12.85 0.96 0.99
N ILE A 10 -11.67 0.44 1.31
CA ILE A 10 -10.59 1.20 1.98
C ILE A 10 -10.10 2.36 1.11
N ALA A 11 -9.85 2.12 -0.19
CA ALA A 11 -9.42 3.16 -1.13
C ALA A 11 -10.45 4.29 -1.29
N ARG A 12 -11.74 3.98 -1.14
CA ARG A 12 -12.85 4.96 -1.11
C ARG A 12 -13.10 5.57 0.27
N SER A 13 -12.29 5.22 1.27
CA SER A 13 -12.42 5.67 2.66
C SER A 13 -13.77 5.27 3.32
N GLU A 14 -14.42 4.21 2.83
CA GLU A 14 -15.63 3.64 3.44
C GLU A 14 -15.31 2.74 4.64
N LEU A 15 -14.09 2.21 4.67
CA LEU A 15 -13.55 1.44 5.78
C LEU A 15 -12.34 2.18 6.36
N PRO A 16 -12.15 2.16 7.69
CA PRO A 16 -11.01 2.81 8.32
C PRO A 16 -9.70 2.10 7.96
N ALA A 17 -8.64 2.88 7.77
CA ALA A 17 -7.28 2.38 7.64
C ALA A 17 -6.30 3.43 8.16
N PHE A 18 -5.19 2.99 8.75
CA PHE A 18 -4.11 3.89 9.13
C PHE A 18 -3.25 4.20 7.90
N LYS A 19 -3.58 5.32 7.23
CA LYS A 19 -2.94 5.72 5.97
C LYS A 19 -1.55 6.30 6.23
N LEU A 20 -0.57 5.82 5.49
CA LEU A 20 0.82 6.29 5.52
C LEU A 20 1.17 7.17 4.32
N PHE A 21 0.53 6.89 3.18
CA PHE A 21 0.70 7.64 1.95
C PHE A 21 -0.57 7.51 1.10
N GLU A 22 -0.99 8.59 0.46
CA GLU A 22 -2.08 8.58 -0.49
C GLU A 22 -1.82 9.59 -1.60
N ASP A 23 -2.05 9.18 -2.84
CA ASP A 23 -2.11 10.07 -3.99
C ASP A 23 -3.31 9.70 -4.90
N ASP A 24 -3.38 10.27 -6.09
CA ASP A 24 -4.49 10.03 -7.02
C ASP A 24 -4.59 8.58 -7.51
N LEU A 25 -3.50 7.81 -7.47
CA LEU A 25 -3.39 6.48 -8.08
C LEU A 25 -3.24 5.35 -7.07
N ILE A 26 -2.59 5.59 -5.93
CA ILE A 26 -2.25 4.55 -4.96
C ILE A 26 -2.54 4.97 -3.53
N LEU A 27 -2.65 3.98 -2.65
CA LEU A 27 -2.82 4.14 -1.22
C LEU A 27 -1.89 3.17 -0.49
N ALA A 28 -1.14 3.66 0.50
CA ALA A 28 -0.38 2.84 1.42
C ALA A 28 -0.93 2.96 2.85
N PHE A 29 -1.12 1.83 3.51
CA PHE A 29 -1.71 1.77 4.85
C PHE A 29 -1.21 0.56 5.62
N LEU A 30 -1.30 0.61 6.95
CA LEU A 30 -0.89 -0.50 7.81
C LEU A 30 -1.81 -1.72 7.64
N ASP A 31 -1.21 -2.88 7.59
CA ASP A 31 -1.94 -4.15 7.62
C ASP A 31 -2.64 -4.34 8.97
N LEU A 32 -3.88 -4.83 8.94
CA LEU A 32 -4.64 -5.16 10.15
C LEU A 32 -4.07 -6.39 10.87
N HIS A 33 -3.45 -7.31 10.13
CA HIS A 33 -2.83 -8.53 10.62
C HIS A 33 -1.33 -8.53 10.28
N PRO A 34 -0.54 -7.63 10.91
CA PRO A 34 0.85 -7.43 10.55
C PRO A 34 1.72 -8.66 10.87
N ILE A 35 2.59 -9.04 9.92
CA ILE A 35 3.64 -10.05 10.18
C ILE A 35 4.68 -9.48 11.16
N ARG A 36 4.98 -8.18 11.05
CA ARG A 36 5.85 -7.39 11.93
C ARG A 36 5.30 -5.98 12.06
N GLU A 37 5.70 -5.27 13.11
CA GLU A 37 5.38 -3.86 13.26
C GLU A 37 5.78 -3.07 12.01
N GLY A 38 4.91 -2.15 11.59
CA GLY A 38 5.09 -1.37 10.37
C GLY A 38 4.73 -2.10 9.07
N HIS A 39 4.27 -3.37 9.10
CA HIS A 39 3.84 -4.07 7.89
C HIS A 39 2.77 -3.27 7.15
N THR A 40 3.10 -2.90 5.92
CA THR A 40 2.36 -1.91 5.14
C THR A 40 1.99 -2.50 3.79
N LEU A 41 0.72 -2.35 3.44
CA LEU A 41 0.20 -2.70 2.13
C LEU A 41 0.20 -1.44 1.26
N ILE A 42 0.64 -1.57 0.01
CA ILE A 42 0.52 -0.52 -1.01
C ILE A 42 -0.38 -1.06 -2.11
N ILE A 43 -1.53 -0.43 -2.32
CA ILE A 43 -2.53 -0.86 -3.28
C ILE A 43 -2.73 0.21 -4.37
N PRO A 44 -3.04 -0.19 -5.61
CA PRO A 44 -3.65 0.73 -6.55
C PRO A 44 -5.06 1.10 -6.09
N LYS A 45 -5.49 2.34 -6.34
CA LYS A 45 -6.87 2.76 -6.12
C LYS A 45 -7.80 2.08 -7.12
N GLN A 46 -7.38 1.92 -8.38
CA GLN A 46 -8.10 1.11 -9.34
C GLN A 46 -7.99 -0.38 -9.01
N HIS A 47 -9.09 -1.11 -9.18
CA HIS A 47 -9.15 -2.55 -8.90
C HIS A 47 -8.49 -3.36 -10.03
N TYR A 48 -7.52 -4.19 -9.67
CA TYR A 48 -6.88 -5.20 -10.50
C TYR A 48 -6.87 -6.52 -9.71
N PRO A 49 -7.61 -7.56 -10.13
CA PRO A 49 -7.65 -8.83 -9.41
C PRO A 49 -6.30 -9.55 -9.41
N TRP A 50 -5.55 -9.42 -10.51
CA TRP A 50 -4.27 -10.08 -10.72
C TRP A 50 -3.18 -9.05 -10.98
N PHE A 51 -1.94 -9.41 -10.63
CA PHE A 51 -0.81 -8.47 -10.69
C PHE A 51 -0.46 -8.07 -12.13
N GLU A 52 -0.54 -9.02 -13.06
CA GLU A 52 -0.26 -8.85 -14.48
C GLU A 52 -1.29 -8.00 -15.23
N ASP A 53 -2.48 -7.80 -14.68
CA ASP A 53 -3.50 -6.90 -15.24
C ASP A 53 -3.18 -5.42 -14.97
N MET A 54 -2.31 -5.16 -13.99
CA MET A 54 -1.95 -3.81 -13.58
C MET A 54 -0.99 -3.17 -14.60
N PRO A 55 -1.22 -1.92 -15.05
CA PRO A 55 -0.31 -1.23 -15.94
C PRO A 55 1.10 -1.13 -15.35
N GLU A 56 2.12 -1.46 -16.14
CA GLU A 56 3.53 -1.42 -15.71
C GLU A 56 3.94 -0.07 -15.06
N PRO A 57 3.52 1.11 -15.56
CA PRO A 57 3.84 2.38 -14.91
C PRO A 57 3.27 2.52 -13.49
N LEU A 58 2.10 1.91 -13.24
CA LEU A 58 1.48 1.91 -11.92
C LEU A 58 2.23 0.98 -10.96
N ALA A 59 2.62 -0.20 -11.43
CA ALA A 59 3.50 -1.12 -10.69
C ALA A 59 4.82 -0.44 -10.30
N ALA A 60 5.47 0.25 -11.24
CA ALA A 60 6.70 0.99 -10.99
C ALA A 60 6.52 2.11 -9.95
N ARG A 61 5.36 2.80 -9.96
CA ARG A 61 5.02 3.82 -8.96
C ARG A 61 4.90 3.20 -7.56
N ILE A 62 4.20 2.08 -7.43
CA ILE A 62 4.09 1.33 -6.16
C ILE A 62 5.47 1.00 -5.61
N MET A 63 6.37 0.46 -6.44
CA MET A 63 7.74 0.15 -6.03
C MET A 63 8.53 1.40 -5.59
N THR A 64 8.37 2.51 -6.30
CA THR A 64 9.00 3.79 -5.96
C THR A 64 8.55 4.30 -4.60
N VAL A 65 7.24 4.23 -4.31
CA VAL A 65 6.70 4.62 -3.01
C VAL A 65 7.13 3.64 -1.92
N GLY A 66 7.15 2.34 -2.20
CA GLY A 66 7.67 1.32 -1.29
C GLY A 66 9.11 1.61 -0.85
N GLN A 67 10.00 1.98 -1.78
CA GLN A 67 11.36 2.38 -1.42
C GLN A 67 11.41 3.64 -0.53
N ARG A 68 10.51 4.60 -0.72
CA ARG A 68 10.46 5.81 0.13
C ARG A 68 9.99 5.46 1.54
N LEU A 69 8.92 4.69 1.66
CA LEU A 69 8.39 4.22 2.94
C LEU A 69 9.41 3.35 3.68
N ALA A 70 10.11 2.44 2.98
CA ALA A 70 11.15 1.62 3.57
C ALA A 70 12.28 2.44 4.19
N ARG A 71 12.70 3.56 3.57
CA ARG A 71 13.73 4.45 4.15
C ARG A 71 13.24 5.10 5.44
N VAL A 72 11.99 5.55 5.48
CA VAL A 72 11.36 6.14 6.67
C VAL A 72 11.23 5.10 7.78
N MET A 73 10.69 3.92 7.46
CA MET A 73 10.52 2.81 8.40
C MET A 73 11.86 2.34 8.99
N LYS A 74 12.91 2.27 8.17
CA LYS A 74 14.24 1.89 8.63
C LYS A 74 14.75 2.85 9.72
N ALA A 75 14.54 4.15 9.53
CA ALA A 75 14.93 5.16 10.51
C ALA A 75 14.08 5.11 11.78
N GLU A 76 12.76 4.94 11.63
CA GLU A 76 11.81 4.93 12.73
C GLU A 76 11.99 3.70 13.65
N TRP A 77 12.06 2.50 13.06
CA TRP A 77 12.21 1.25 13.81
C TRP A 77 13.66 0.84 14.08
N GLN A 78 14.64 1.63 13.64
CA GLN A 78 16.06 1.36 13.85
C GLN A 78 16.51 -0.04 13.40
N VAL A 79 15.96 -0.52 12.28
CA VAL A 79 16.27 -1.85 11.73
C VAL A 79 17.34 -1.79 10.65
N GLU A 80 18.03 -2.90 10.40
CA GLU A 80 18.99 -2.98 9.29
C GLU A 80 18.27 -3.07 7.92
N ARG A 81 17.08 -3.69 7.88
CA ARG A 81 16.35 -3.97 6.65
C ARG A 81 14.84 -3.89 6.83
N VAL A 82 14.18 -3.33 5.82
CA VAL A 82 12.73 -3.47 5.57
C VAL A 82 12.57 -4.46 4.42
N ALA A 83 11.74 -5.48 4.64
CA ALA A 83 11.51 -6.57 3.69
C ALA A 83 10.35 -6.26 2.76
#